data_AF-A0A847AR30-F1
#
_entry.id   AF-A0A847AR30-F1
#
_cell.length_a   1.000
_cell.length_b   1.000
_cell.length_c   1.000
_cell.angle_alpha   90.00
_cell.angle_beta   90.00
_cell.angle_gamma   90.00
#
_symmetry.space_group_name_H-M   'P 1'
#
loop_
_entity.id
_entity.type
_entity.pdbx_description
1 polymer ?
#
loop_
_entity_poly.entity_id
_entity_poly.type
_entity_poly.pdbx_seq_one_letter_code
_entity_poly.pdbx_strand_id
1 'polypeptide(L)'
;TIKEIDLSKLDIEKLRSQFKKIEYKNIVIEDIRKFIEKKIEKMIRKNITRRNFADIYQNIIDSYNSGSSTNDEFIEKLLKFMEELKLEEERHIKEELSEEELEIYDILRKEKLTQDEEKKVKLAAKSLYETLTMKKSELFIVGWQYDAQPKEKVKSEIISVLNDYLPSSYERDIFTQKTNIVYEHIVDQAIMGFGWVA
;
A
#
# COMPACT_ATOMS: atom_id res chain seq x y z
N THR A 1 28.18 -0.66 25.09
CA THR A 1 26.84 -0.18 24.73
C THR A 1 26.66 -0.40 23.25
N ILE A 2 25.78 -1.32 22.85
CA ILE A 2 25.45 -1.54 21.44
C ILE A 2 24.82 -0.22 20.97
N LYS A 3 25.48 0.47 20.04
CA LYS A 3 24.90 1.65 19.38
C LYS A 3 23.56 1.21 18.81
N GLU A 4 22.47 1.87 19.20
CA GLU A 4 21.18 1.78 18.52
C GLU A 4 21.45 1.81 17.02
N ILE A 5 21.19 0.70 16.36
CA ILE A 5 21.40 0.59 14.92
C ILE A 5 20.27 1.41 14.30
N ASP A 6 20.60 2.54 13.69
CA ASP A 6 19.62 3.35 12.94
C ASP A 6 19.28 2.63 11.63
N LEU A 7 18.38 1.66 11.74
CA LEU A 7 17.89 0.82 10.63
C LEU A 7 17.24 1.64 9.51
N SER A 8 16.85 2.90 9.77
CA SER A 8 16.21 3.76 8.77
C SER A 8 17.17 4.32 7.73
N LYS A 9 18.49 4.31 8.01
CA LYS A 9 19.54 4.89 7.15
C LYS A 9 20.57 3.87 6.68
N LEU A 10 20.39 2.60 7.01
CA LEU A 10 21.41 1.59 6.83
C LEU A 10 21.21 0.80 5.52
N ASP A 11 22.32 0.67 4.81
CA ASP A 11 22.47 -0.27 3.70
C ASP A 11 22.25 -1.70 4.23
N ILE A 12 21.26 -2.40 3.66
CA ILE A 12 20.88 -3.76 4.07
C ILE A 12 22.06 -4.73 3.93
N GLU A 13 22.94 -4.54 2.94
CA GLU A 13 24.16 -5.34 2.80
C GLU A 13 25.14 -5.09 3.94
N LYS A 14 25.24 -3.84 4.38
CA LYS A 14 26.07 -3.48 5.54
C LYS A 14 25.51 -4.13 6.81
N LEU A 15 24.20 -4.13 7.00
CA LEU A 15 23.53 -4.84 8.11
C LEU A 15 23.85 -6.33 8.09
N ARG A 16 23.70 -6.98 6.93
CA ARG A 16 24.02 -8.39 6.71
C ARG A 16 25.46 -8.72 7.13
N SER A 17 26.42 -7.85 6.79
CA SER A 17 27.83 -8.03 7.17
C SER A 17 28.09 -7.86 8.67
N GLN A 18 27.38 -6.94 9.33
CA GLN A 18 27.52 -6.66 10.75
C GLN A 18 26.94 -7.81 11.58
N PHE A 19 25.80 -8.36 11.20
CA PHE A 19 25.10 -9.41 11.95
C PHE A 19 25.86 -10.73 12.05
N LYS A 20 26.68 -11.06 11.05
CA LYS A 20 27.59 -12.22 11.13
C LYS A 20 28.57 -12.17 12.30
N LYS A 21 28.82 -10.97 12.86
CA LYS A 21 29.79 -10.73 13.94
C LYS A 21 29.14 -10.44 15.30
N ILE A 22 27.82 -10.38 15.38
CA ILE A 22 27.13 -10.01 16.61
C ILE A 22 26.91 -11.23 17.50
N GLU A 23 27.33 -11.10 18.76
CA GLU A 23 27.16 -12.09 19.81
C GLU A 23 25.70 -12.17 20.29
N TYR A 24 25.06 -11.01 20.52
CA TYR A 24 23.69 -10.91 21.04
C TYR A 24 22.63 -10.77 19.93
N LYS A 25 22.44 -11.83 19.13
CA LYS A 25 21.51 -11.83 17.98
C LYS A 25 20.04 -11.55 18.34
N ASN A 26 19.61 -11.93 19.54
CA ASN A 26 18.21 -11.72 19.96
C ASN A 26 17.82 -10.24 20.11
N ILE A 27 18.77 -9.38 20.54
CA ILE A 27 18.52 -7.93 20.67
C ILE A 27 18.32 -7.32 19.29
N VAL A 28 19.19 -7.69 18.35
CA VAL A 28 19.14 -7.24 16.96
C VAL A 28 17.84 -7.65 16.29
N ILE A 29 17.41 -8.89 16.49
CA ILE A 29 16.14 -9.39 15.96
C ILE A 29 14.98 -8.50 16.40
N GLU A 30 14.94 -8.14 17.69
CA GLU A 30 13.87 -7.31 18.24
C GLU A 30 13.87 -5.89 17.64
N ASP A 31 15.05 -5.30 17.42
CA ASP A 31 15.16 -3.99 16.78
C ASP A 31 14.68 -4.02 15.32
N ILE A 32 15.04 -5.07 14.57
CA ILE A 32 14.59 -5.26 13.18
C ILE A 32 13.08 -5.41 13.11
N ARG A 33 12.49 -6.21 14.00
CA ARG A 33 11.04 -6.44 14.09
C ARG A 33 10.29 -5.14 14.32
N LYS A 34 10.69 -4.35 15.33
CA LYS A 34 10.08 -3.04 15.62
C LYS A 34 10.18 -2.08 14.44
N PHE A 35 11.32 -2.09 13.74
CA PHE A 35 11.49 -1.26 12.55
C PHE A 35 10.52 -1.68 11.43
N ILE A 36 10.44 -2.98 11.13
CA ILE A 36 9.56 -3.54 10.10
C ILE A 36 8.09 -3.25 10.43
N GLU A 37 7.64 -3.49 11.66
CA GLU A 37 6.27 -3.25 12.09
C GLU A 37 5.86 -1.79 11.88
N LYS A 38 6.71 -0.85 12.32
CA LYS A 38 6.49 0.60 12.11
C LYS A 38 6.52 0.98 10.63
N LYS A 39 7.35 0.31 9.81
CA LYS A 39 7.44 0.55 8.38
C LYS A 39 6.17 0.09 7.65
N ILE A 40 5.69 -1.11 7.94
CA ILE A 40 4.44 -1.67 7.41
C ILE A 40 3.28 -0.74 7.76
N GLU A 41 3.17 -0.31 9.03
CA GLU A 41 2.09 0.58 9.46
C GLU A 41 2.07 1.89 8.64
N LYS A 42 3.23 2.52 8.44
CA LYS A 42 3.35 3.72 7.61
C LYS A 42 3.00 3.46 6.15
N MET A 43 3.40 2.32 5.60
CA MET A 43 3.14 1.95 4.21
C MET A 43 1.65 1.70 3.97
N ILE A 44 0.97 1.02 4.89
CA ILE A 44 -0.48 0.76 4.84
C ILE A 44 -1.28 2.08 4.89
N ARG A 45 -0.85 3.05 5.71
CA ARG A 45 -1.50 4.37 5.78
C ARG A 45 -1.47 5.14 4.46
N LYS A 46 -0.47 4.87 3.61
CA LYS A 46 -0.36 5.48 2.27
C LYS A 46 -1.10 4.67 1.21
N ASN A 47 -1.21 3.35 1.39
CA ASN A 47 -1.82 2.46 0.43
C ASN A 47 -2.36 1.22 1.13
N ILE A 48 -3.69 1.12 1.25
CA ILE A 48 -4.36 0.05 1.97
C ILE A 48 -4.10 -1.35 1.39
N THR A 49 -3.69 -1.45 0.13
CA THR A 49 -3.40 -2.75 -0.51
C THR A 49 -2.10 -3.38 0.02
N ARG A 50 -1.24 -2.58 0.67
CA ARG A 50 0.01 -3.03 1.30
C ARG A 50 -0.21 -3.83 2.60
N ARG A 51 -1.46 -4.12 2.99
CA ARG A 51 -1.77 -5.03 4.11
C ARG A 51 -1.19 -6.43 3.92
N ASN A 52 -1.03 -6.90 2.68
CA ASN A 52 -0.40 -8.19 2.39
C ASN A 52 1.02 -8.33 2.96
N PHE A 53 1.77 -7.23 3.10
CA PHE A 53 3.09 -7.24 3.73
C PHE A 53 3.01 -7.56 5.23
N ALA A 54 1.92 -7.19 5.91
CA ALA A 54 1.68 -7.62 7.29
C ALA A 54 1.51 -9.14 7.38
N ASP A 55 0.78 -9.75 6.44
CA ASP A 55 0.58 -11.20 6.40
C ASP A 55 1.89 -11.94 6.09
N ILE A 56 2.67 -11.45 5.12
CA ILE A 56 3.99 -12.00 4.80
C ILE A 56 4.92 -11.92 6.02
N TYR A 57 4.96 -10.78 6.70
CA TYR A 57 5.74 -10.61 7.91
C TYR A 57 5.31 -11.58 9.02
N GLN A 58 4.01 -11.74 9.25
CA GLN A 58 3.49 -12.68 10.24
C GLN A 58 3.91 -14.12 9.94
N ASN A 59 3.87 -14.54 8.67
CA ASN A 59 4.37 -15.85 8.25
C ASN A 59 5.87 -16.04 8.52
N ILE A 60 6.68 -14.99 8.36
CA ILE A 60 8.10 -15.01 8.71
C ILE A 60 8.28 -15.21 10.22
N ILE A 61 7.48 -14.53 11.05
CA ILE A 61 7.48 -14.67 12.51
C ILE A 61 7.06 -16.08 12.94
N ASP A 62 5.98 -16.62 12.38
CA ASP A 62 5.44 -17.93 12.75
C ASP A 62 6.39 -19.07 12.37
N SER A 63 7.07 -18.94 11.22
CA SER A 63 8.13 -19.87 10.82
C SER A 63 9.29 -19.90 11.83
N TYR A 64 9.61 -18.78 12.46
CA TYR A 64 10.67 -18.71 13.47
C TYR A 64 10.19 -19.25 14.82
N ASN A 65 9.01 -18.83 15.27
CA ASN A 65 8.43 -19.23 16.56
C ASN A 65 8.12 -20.73 16.65
N SER A 66 7.84 -21.40 15.52
CA SER A 66 7.67 -22.85 15.45
C SER A 66 8.98 -23.65 15.63
N GLY A 67 10.13 -22.97 15.75
CA GLY A 67 11.44 -23.59 15.80
C GLY A 67 11.93 -24.09 14.43
N SER A 68 11.24 -23.73 13.34
CA SER A 68 11.57 -24.19 11.99
C SER A 68 12.73 -23.43 11.33
N SER A 69 13.33 -22.44 12.02
CA SER A 69 14.48 -21.69 11.50
C SER A 69 15.42 -21.24 12.61
N THR A 70 16.71 -21.22 12.31
CA THR A 70 17.75 -20.66 13.18
C THR A 70 17.71 -19.13 13.24
N ASN A 71 18.38 -18.53 14.23
CA ASN A 71 18.51 -17.06 14.31
C ASN A 71 19.11 -16.45 13.05
N ASP A 72 20.08 -17.11 12.42
CA ASP A 72 20.72 -16.60 11.20
C ASP A 72 19.79 -16.65 9.99
N GLU A 73 19.04 -17.73 9.83
CA GLU A 73 18.03 -17.85 8.79
C GLU A 73 16.89 -16.85 8.99
N PHE A 74 16.49 -16.60 10.24
CA PHE A 74 15.45 -15.64 10.55
C PHE A 74 15.90 -14.20 10.25
N ILE A 75 17.10 -13.82 10.67
CA ILE A 75 17.68 -12.51 10.33
C ILE A 75 17.74 -12.34 8.80
N GLU A 76 18.18 -13.36 8.06
CA GLU A 76 18.23 -13.29 6.60
C GLU A 76 16.84 -13.13 5.96
N LYS A 77 15.81 -13.81 6.48
CA LYS A 77 14.41 -13.60 6.03
C LYS A 77 13.93 -12.18 6.31
N LEU A 78 14.21 -11.63 7.49
CA LEU A 78 13.84 -10.26 7.84
C LEU A 78 14.56 -9.23 6.94
N LEU A 79 15.84 -9.45 6.64
CA LEU A 79 16.60 -8.57 5.74
C LEU A 79 16.05 -8.59 4.31
N LYS A 80 15.78 -9.76 3.76
CA LYS A 80 15.12 -9.89 2.44
C LYS A 80 13.78 -9.19 2.41
N PHE A 81 12.99 -9.36 3.46
CA PHE A 81 11.70 -8.69 3.58
C PHE A 81 11.85 -7.16 3.66
N MET A 82 12.89 -6.64 4.32
CA MET A 82 13.20 -5.20 4.28
C MET A 82 13.56 -4.72 2.86
N GLU A 83 14.25 -5.52 2.05
CA GLU A 83 14.53 -5.22 0.65
C GLU A 83 13.22 -5.12 -0.16
N GLU A 84 12.29 -6.06 0.04
CA GLU A 84 10.96 -6.04 -0.59
C GLU A 84 10.14 -4.80 -0.19
N LEU A 85 10.11 -4.45 1.10
CA LEU A 85 9.44 -3.22 1.57
C LEU A 85 10.03 -1.96 0.95
N LYS A 86 11.36 -1.92 0.75
CA LYS A 86 12.04 -0.80 0.09
C LYS A 86 11.64 -0.71 -1.39
N LEU A 87 11.65 -1.83 -2.10
CA LEU A 87 11.23 -1.87 -3.50
C LEU A 87 9.77 -1.42 -3.68
N GLU A 88 8.90 -1.84 -2.76
CA GLU A 88 7.50 -1.44 -2.73
C GLU A 88 7.32 0.06 -2.46
N GLU A 89 8.08 0.62 -1.51
CA GLU A 89 8.03 2.06 -1.22
C GLU A 89 8.45 2.88 -2.46
N GLU A 90 9.45 2.42 -3.21
CA GLU A 90 9.90 3.07 -4.44
C GLU A 90 9.00 2.78 -5.65
N ARG A 91 7.98 1.91 -5.54
CA ARG A 91 7.15 1.49 -6.67
C ARG A 91 6.45 2.68 -7.33
N HIS A 92 5.90 3.61 -6.55
CA HIS A 92 5.21 4.78 -7.09
C HIS A 92 6.09 5.59 -8.07
N ILE A 93 7.40 5.72 -7.80
CA ILE A 93 8.36 6.38 -8.70
C ILE A 93 8.51 5.58 -10.00
N LYS A 94 8.69 4.26 -9.91
CA LYS A 94 8.86 3.38 -11.09
C LYS A 94 7.60 3.33 -11.95
N GLU A 95 6.44 3.43 -11.33
CA GLU A 95 5.14 3.46 -12.00
C GLU A 95 4.75 4.85 -12.51
N GLU A 96 5.56 5.88 -12.21
CA GLU A 96 5.29 7.28 -12.52
C GLU A 96 3.93 7.76 -11.97
N LEU A 97 3.62 7.37 -10.73
CA LEU A 97 2.40 7.69 -10.00
C LEU A 97 2.74 8.40 -8.68
N SER A 98 1.86 9.27 -8.20
CA SER A 98 1.87 9.66 -6.78
C SER A 98 1.52 8.46 -5.88
N GLU A 99 1.69 8.59 -4.57
CA GLU A 99 1.28 7.51 -3.65
C GLU A 99 -0.24 7.30 -3.66
N GLU A 100 -1.01 8.38 -3.78
CA GLU A 100 -2.47 8.36 -3.88
C GLU A 100 -2.94 7.74 -5.20
N GLU A 101 -2.31 8.13 -6.31
CA GLU A 101 -2.59 7.53 -7.62
C GLU A 101 -2.22 6.04 -7.65
N LEU A 102 -1.10 5.65 -7.00
CA LEU A 102 -0.70 4.25 -6.89
C LEU A 102 -1.72 3.44 -6.09
N GLU A 103 -2.21 3.97 -4.96
CA GLU A 103 -3.26 3.31 -4.17
C GLU A 103 -4.52 3.04 -5.01
N ILE A 104 -4.99 4.04 -5.77
CA ILE A 104 -6.14 3.87 -6.66
C ILE A 104 -5.82 2.84 -7.75
N TYR A 105 -4.64 2.90 -8.36
CA TYR A 105 -4.20 1.94 -9.37
C TYR A 105 -4.23 0.50 -8.84
N ASP A 106 -3.70 0.26 -7.64
CA ASP A 106 -3.66 -1.08 -7.04
C ASP A 106 -5.07 -1.61 -6.72
N ILE A 107 -5.96 -0.72 -6.24
CA ILE A 107 -7.36 -1.07 -6.04
C ILE A 107 -8.00 -1.47 -7.37
N LEU A 108 -7.78 -0.71 -8.44
CA LEU A 108 -8.35 -0.96 -9.76
C LEU A 108 -7.75 -2.19 -10.46
N ARG A 109 -6.51 -2.57 -10.15
CA ARG A 109 -5.79 -3.68 -10.80
C ARG A 109 -6.52 -5.01 -10.67
N LYS A 110 -6.66 -5.76 -11.77
CA LYS A 110 -7.14 -7.17 -11.77
C LYS A 110 -5.98 -8.15 -11.95
N GLU A 111 -6.23 -9.45 -11.77
CA GLU A 111 -5.19 -10.50 -11.77
C GLU A 111 -4.30 -10.50 -13.02
N LYS A 112 -4.92 -10.27 -14.18
CA LYS A 112 -4.23 -10.29 -15.48
C LYS A 112 -4.52 -9.00 -16.23
N LEU A 113 -3.46 -8.28 -16.56
CA LEU A 113 -3.46 -7.12 -17.43
C LEU A 113 -2.42 -7.35 -18.53
N THR A 114 -2.79 -7.02 -19.76
CA THR A 114 -1.82 -6.77 -20.83
C THR A 114 -1.10 -5.44 -20.58
N GLN A 115 0.03 -5.21 -21.25
CA GLN A 115 0.78 -3.95 -21.12
C GLN A 115 -0.05 -2.72 -21.50
N ASP A 116 -0.94 -2.83 -22.48
CA ASP A 116 -1.80 -1.73 -22.90
C ASP A 116 -2.93 -1.48 -21.91
N GLU A 117 -3.49 -2.54 -21.32
CA GLU A 117 -4.47 -2.38 -20.24
C GLU A 117 -3.83 -1.77 -19.00
N GLU A 118 -2.60 -2.14 -18.66
CA GLU A 118 -1.87 -1.56 -17.54
C GLU A 118 -1.74 -0.04 -17.68
N LYS A 119 -1.35 0.45 -18.86
CA LYS A 119 -1.30 1.89 -19.16
C LYS A 119 -2.66 2.57 -18.99
N LYS A 120 -3.74 1.92 -19.46
CA LYS A 120 -5.10 2.45 -19.32
C LYS A 120 -5.57 2.49 -17.86
N VAL A 121 -5.25 1.48 -17.07
CA VAL A 121 -5.61 1.45 -15.64
C VAL A 121 -4.82 2.50 -14.86
N LYS A 122 -3.54 2.72 -15.18
CA LYS A 122 -2.75 3.84 -14.62
C LYS A 122 -3.37 5.20 -14.98
N LEU A 123 -3.76 5.38 -16.24
CA LEU A 123 -4.43 6.61 -16.67
C LEU A 123 -5.76 6.81 -15.93
N ALA A 124 -6.57 5.76 -15.79
CA ALA A 124 -7.81 5.81 -15.02
C ALA A 124 -7.58 6.24 -13.57
N ALA A 125 -6.53 5.71 -12.92
CA ALA A 125 -6.16 6.10 -11.56
C ALA A 125 -5.77 7.58 -11.45
N LYS A 126 -4.92 8.07 -12.37
CA LYS A 126 -4.52 9.49 -12.45
C LYS A 126 -5.73 10.40 -12.65
N SER A 127 -6.55 10.10 -13.67
CA SER A 127 -7.73 10.90 -14.00
C SER A 127 -8.75 10.90 -12.89
N LEU A 128 -8.93 9.80 -12.17
CA LEU A 128 -9.83 9.74 -11.02
C LEU A 128 -9.32 10.60 -9.86
N TYR A 129 -8.04 10.46 -9.50
CA TYR A 129 -7.44 11.27 -8.45
C TYR A 129 -7.52 12.77 -8.76
N GLU A 130 -7.13 13.17 -9.96
CA GLU A 130 -7.18 14.55 -10.44
C GLU A 130 -8.61 15.10 -10.41
N THR A 131 -9.58 14.35 -10.94
CA THR A 131 -10.98 14.79 -11.00
C THR A 131 -11.57 15.00 -9.62
N LEU A 132 -11.38 14.04 -8.71
CA LEU A 132 -11.89 14.13 -7.34
C LEU A 132 -11.21 15.26 -6.54
N THR A 133 -9.94 15.53 -6.83
CA THR A 133 -9.19 16.63 -6.22
C THR A 133 -9.65 17.99 -6.75
N MET A 134 -9.85 18.12 -8.06
CA MET A 134 -10.37 19.35 -8.67
C MET A 134 -11.78 19.67 -8.20
N LYS A 135 -12.62 18.63 -8.03
CA LYS A 135 -14.01 18.76 -7.59
C LYS A 135 -14.18 18.65 -6.07
N LYS A 136 -13.10 18.73 -5.27
CA LYS A 136 -13.11 18.49 -3.82
C LYS A 136 -14.19 19.29 -3.10
N SER A 137 -14.29 20.60 -3.37
CA SER A 137 -15.27 21.50 -2.74
C SER A 137 -16.72 21.26 -3.15
N GLU A 138 -16.93 20.62 -4.30
CA GLU A 138 -18.26 20.29 -4.82
C GLU A 138 -18.75 18.92 -4.33
N LEU A 139 -17.84 17.95 -4.23
CA LEU A 139 -18.14 16.56 -3.93
C LEU A 139 -18.11 16.26 -2.43
N PHE A 140 -17.10 16.77 -1.73
CA PHE A 140 -16.83 16.44 -0.34
C PHE A 140 -17.25 17.59 0.59
N ILE A 141 -18.51 17.99 0.48
CA ILE A 141 -19.11 18.98 1.39
C ILE A 141 -19.15 18.44 2.84
N VAL A 142 -19.31 19.32 3.81
CA VAL A 142 -19.37 18.92 5.24
C VAL A 142 -20.45 17.85 5.45
N GLY A 143 -20.04 16.69 5.99
CA GLY A 143 -20.94 15.58 6.29
C GLY A 143 -21.38 14.74 5.09
N TRP A 144 -20.80 14.94 3.89
CA TRP A 144 -21.17 14.22 2.67
C TRP A 144 -21.20 12.69 2.86
N GLN A 145 -20.29 12.16 3.69
CA GLN A 145 -20.14 10.74 3.98
C GLN A 145 -21.25 10.16 4.87
N TYR A 146 -22.21 10.97 5.34
CA TYR A 146 -23.34 10.50 6.15
C TYR A 146 -24.67 10.59 5.40
N ASP A 147 -24.77 11.44 4.38
CA ASP A 147 -26.00 11.68 3.63
C ASP A 147 -26.05 10.90 2.30
N ALA A 148 -27.20 10.33 1.98
CA ALA A 148 -27.37 9.49 0.80
C ALA A 148 -27.16 10.23 -0.53
N GLN A 149 -27.64 11.48 -0.65
CA GLN A 149 -27.57 12.24 -1.89
C GLN A 149 -26.13 12.68 -2.24
N PRO A 150 -25.34 13.29 -1.32
CA PRO A 150 -23.93 13.57 -1.57
C PRO A 150 -23.10 12.31 -1.86
N LYS A 151 -23.35 11.20 -1.15
CA LYS A 151 -22.73 9.90 -1.44
C LYS A 151 -22.96 9.44 -2.87
N GLU A 152 -24.20 9.50 -3.34
CA GLU A 152 -24.55 9.11 -4.71
C GLU A 152 -23.85 10.01 -5.74
N LYS A 153 -23.69 11.30 -5.44
CA LYS A 153 -22.95 12.23 -6.30
C LYS A 153 -21.47 11.83 -6.43
N VAL A 154 -20.81 11.54 -5.31
CA VAL A 154 -19.42 11.04 -5.32
C VAL A 154 -19.31 9.74 -6.08
N LYS A 155 -20.21 8.79 -5.82
CA LYS A 155 -20.22 7.49 -6.51
C LYS A 155 -20.43 7.63 -8.01
N SER A 156 -21.34 8.51 -8.42
CA SER A 156 -21.62 8.80 -9.84
C SER A 156 -20.41 9.40 -10.55
N GLU A 157 -19.67 10.29 -9.89
CA GLU A 157 -18.43 10.86 -10.44
C GLU A 157 -17.36 9.78 -10.64
N ILE A 158 -17.16 8.92 -9.63
CA ILE A 158 -16.23 7.78 -9.74
C ILE A 158 -16.62 6.87 -10.92
N ILE A 159 -17.90 6.50 -11.02
CA ILE A 159 -18.42 5.67 -12.13
C ILE A 159 -18.13 6.33 -13.47
N SER A 160 -18.42 7.63 -13.61
CA SER A 160 -18.23 8.36 -14.86
C SER A 160 -16.77 8.32 -15.30
N VAL A 161 -15.85 8.69 -14.42
CA VAL A 161 -14.41 8.69 -14.75
C VAL A 161 -13.93 7.28 -15.08
N LEU A 162 -14.24 6.29 -14.24
CA LEU A 162 -13.79 4.93 -14.48
C LEU A 162 -14.34 4.36 -15.80
N ASN A 163 -15.58 4.69 -16.18
CA ASN A 163 -16.18 4.26 -17.44
C ASN A 163 -15.44 4.83 -18.67
N ASP A 164 -14.92 6.04 -18.56
CA ASP A 164 -14.22 6.71 -19.67
C ASP A 164 -12.80 6.16 -19.90
N TYR A 165 -12.12 5.73 -18.83
CA TYR A 165 -10.69 5.39 -18.89
C TYR A 165 -10.37 3.91 -18.73
N LEU A 166 -11.18 3.12 -18.03
CA LEU A 166 -10.90 1.68 -17.85
C LEU A 166 -11.04 0.92 -19.19
N PRO A 167 -10.19 -0.09 -19.44
CA PRO A 167 -10.29 -0.87 -20.66
C PRO A 167 -11.57 -1.70 -20.70
N SER A 168 -12.08 -2.00 -21.90
CA SER A 168 -13.31 -2.77 -22.11
C SER A 168 -13.31 -4.19 -21.53
N SER A 169 -12.14 -4.70 -21.14
CA SER A 169 -11.98 -5.96 -20.41
C SER A 169 -12.39 -5.88 -18.94
N TYR A 170 -12.73 -4.68 -18.44
CA TYR A 170 -13.45 -4.48 -17.18
C TYR A 170 -14.93 -4.61 -17.50
N GLU A 171 -15.37 -5.84 -17.71
CA GLU A 171 -16.77 -6.17 -17.90
C GLU A 171 -17.59 -5.76 -16.68
N ARG A 172 -18.92 -5.73 -16.82
CA ARG A 172 -19.87 -5.18 -15.83
C ARG A 172 -19.55 -5.59 -14.39
N ASP A 173 -19.26 -6.86 -14.15
CA ASP A 173 -19.04 -7.38 -12.80
C ASP A 173 -17.73 -6.87 -12.20
N ILE A 174 -16.63 -6.93 -12.96
CA ILE A 174 -15.32 -6.40 -12.53
C ILE A 174 -15.40 -4.88 -12.35
N PHE A 175 -16.01 -4.18 -13.31
CA PHE A 175 -16.19 -2.74 -13.24
C PHE A 175 -16.94 -2.32 -11.98
N THR A 176 -18.08 -2.97 -11.70
CA THR A 176 -18.91 -2.70 -10.53
C THR A 176 -18.16 -3.00 -9.24
N GLN A 177 -17.46 -4.14 -9.18
CA GLN A 177 -16.65 -4.51 -8.01
C GLN A 177 -15.57 -3.47 -7.74
N LYS A 178 -14.77 -3.12 -8.75
CA LYS A 178 -13.65 -2.18 -8.61
C LYS A 178 -14.12 -0.78 -8.25
N THR A 179 -15.20 -0.31 -8.88
CA THR A 179 -15.84 0.97 -8.53
C THR A 179 -16.30 0.98 -7.07
N ASN A 180 -16.97 -0.08 -6.61
CA ASN A 180 -17.46 -0.15 -5.23
C ASN A 180 -16.29 -0.13 -4.23
N ILE A 181 -15.20 -0.87 -4.49
CA ILE A 181 -14.03 -0.88 -3.59
C ILE A 181 -13.38 0.51 -3.51
N VAL A 182 -13.22 1.21 -4.65
CA VAL A 182 -12.69 2.58 -4.66
C VAL A 182 -13.61 3.53 -3.90
N TYR A 183 -14.91 3.46 -4.12
CA TYR A 183 -15.90 4.29 -3.45
C TYR A 183 -15.93 4.05 -1.93
N GLU A 184 -15.96 2.80 -1.49
CA GLU A 184 -15.92 2.42 -0.07
C GLU A 184 -14.64 2.92 0.60
N HIS A 185 -13.50 2.76 -0.06
CA HIS A 185 -12.21 3.28 0.42
C HIS A 185 -12.23 4.81 0.62
N ILE A 186 -12.79 5.56 -0.33
CA ILE A 186 -12.94 7.02 -0.23
C ILE A 186 -13.87 7.43 0.93
N VAL A 187 -14.96 6.69 1.14
CA VAL A 187 -15.86 6.91 2.28
C VAL A 187 -15.14 6.61 3.60
N ASP A 188 -14.40 5.51 3.68
CA ASP A 188 -13.64 5.13 4.87
C ASP A 188 -12.59 6.19 5.23
N GLN A 189 -11.85 6.70 4.24
CA GLN A 189 -10.91 7.82 4.44
C GLN A 189 -11.60 9.05 5.05
N ALA A 190 -12.77 9.43 4.54
CA ALA A 190 -13.54 10.55 5.07
C ALA A 190 -14.08 10.31 6.50
N ILE A 191 -14.51 9.09 6.83
CA ILE A 191 -14.99 8.73 8.17
C ILE A 191 -13.85 8.73 9.18
N MET A 192 -12.69 8.17 8.80
CA MET A 192 -11.55 8.00 9.69
C MET A 192 -10.69 9.26 9.80
N GLY A 193 -10.93 10.28 8.96
CA GLY A 193 -10.21 11.55 8.99
C GLY A 193 -8.75 11.44 8.56
N PHE A 194 -8.43 10.50 7.67
CA PHE A 194 -7.10 10.37 7.07
C PHE A 194 -7.20 10.14 5.56
N GLY A 195 -6.09 10.34 4.85
CA GLY A 195 -6.04 10.25 3.39
C GLY A 195 -6.27 11.62 2.74
N TRP A 196 -6.42 11.64 1.42
CA TRP A 196 -6.46 12.87 0.64
C TRP A 196 -7.87 13.46 0.48
N VAL A 197 -8.89 12.67 0.83
CA VAL A 197 -10.30 13.07 0.87
C VAL A 197 -10.66 13.77 2.19
N ALA A 198 -9.89 13.49 3.26
CA ALA A 198 -10.04 14.14 4.56
C ALA A 198 -9.72 15.66 4.54
#